data_AF-A0A5E4LA41-F1
#
_entry.id   AF-A0A5E4LA41-F1
#
_cell.length_a   1.000
_cell.length_b   1.000
_cell.length_c   1.000
_cell.angle_alpha   90.00
_cell.angle_beta   90.00
_cell.angle_gamma   90.00
#
_symmetry.space_group_name_H-M   'P 1'
#
loop_
_entity.id
_entity.type
_entity.pdbx_description
1 polymer ?
#
loop_
_entity_poly.entity_id
_entity_poly.type
_entity_poly.pdbx_seq_one_letter_code
_entity_poly.pdbx_strand_id
1 'polypeptide(L)'
;MGFTGLSRCIAALLLLLSVALAQMPDAGAASAFGSTNPLIQKIYARINPEELARANGSGALMRNLTLVVLGSNLDAPEKAFYESAKAGYPILSNATVATDSQETLALVQSGKYPLVIVLGGPAQNGIAGELLKANALNESEQIYGEVVVQYGQLENGSLVVMVSDKRGVSNAARESVKYSPLTALGVPPAYVPAAATGISAVLMAIAAVFRAAFENKFTDLGKRGKKYGEGAIRVLGVNVKELAAIAFGALILGIALSWQYLGPTPEFLLWLFIDGTIVLFSVIVHELTHRLFAYLFKLKVEYRIWPEGSLITLVSSYLGNAFSAQSFLLDEIPEDTPKWKVGVMRLSAPLVSNGIALAFALINAVVPNRVFQTIYAASAVFAMAEMLPINGLDGYDIKKWNSCVWLAAFLFIGACYAFVTFIL
;
A
#
# COMPACT_ATOMS: atom_id res chain seq x y z
N MET A 1 -17.03 -6.33 13.76
CA MET A 1 -16.02 -5.77 14.70
C MET A 1 -15.56 -4.42 14.16
N GLY A 2 -16.18 -3.25 14.35
CA GLY A 2 -17.36 -2.87 15.10
C GLY A 2 -17.09 -1.58 15.88
N PHE A 3 -16.80 -0.45 15.22
CA PHE A 3 -16.85 0.98 15.65
C PHE A 3 -16.36 1.43 17.06
N THR A 4 -15.97 0.54 17.97
CA THR A 4 -15.60 0.86 19.35
C THR A 4 -14.20 1.46 19.47
N GLY A 5 -13.27 1.06 18.59
CA GLY A 5 -11.94 1.64 18.48
C GLY A 5 -11.98 3.11 18.05
N LEU A 6 -12.77 3.43 17.02
CA LEU A 6 -12.95 4.80 16.54
C LEU A 6 -13.57 5.68 17.62
N SER A 7 -14.57 5.19 18.38
CA SER A 7 -15.15 5.95 19.50
C SER A 7 -14.15 6.22 20.64
N ARG A 8 -13.18 5.32 20.87
CA ARG A 8 -12.14 5.46 21.91
C ARG A 8 -10.99 6.37 21.44
N CYS A 9 -10.64 6.36 20.15
CA CYS A 9 -9.69 7.30 19.56
C CYS A 9 -10.29 8.71 19.45
N ILE A 10 -11.57 8.81 19.06
CA ILE A 10 -12.36 10.04 19.15
C ILE A 10 -12.41 10.49 20.61
N ALA A 11 -12.70 9.61 21.59
CA ALA A 11 -12.71 10.00 23.00
C ALA A 11 -11.33 10.42 23.55
N ALA A 12 -10.22 9.81 23.12
CA ALA A 12 -8.87 10.13 23.59
C ALA A 12 -8.37 11.47 23.02
N LEU A 13 -8.61 11.71 21.73
CA LEU A 13 -8.30 13.00 21.12
C LEU A 13 -9.34 14.06 21.50
N LEU A 14 -10.60 13.69 21.72
CA LEU A 14 -11.59 14.58 22.32
C LEU A 14 -11.20 14.89 23.77
N LEU A 15 -10.57 13.98 24.51
CA LEU A 15 -10.01 14.25 25.83
C LEU A 15 -8.82 15.21 25.71
N LEU A 16 -7.93 15.01 24.74
CA LEU A 16 -6.75 15.86 24.56
C LEU A 16 -7.12 17.27 24.06
N LEU A 17 -8.05 17.39 23.11
CA LEU A 17 -8.57 18.68 22.65
C LEU A 17 -9.55 19.29 23.65
N SER A 18 -10.41 18.54 24.35
CA SER A 18 -11.26 19.11 25.41
C SER A 18 -10.45 19.50 26.64
N VAL A 19 -9.38 18.80 27.00
CA VAL A 19 -8.46 19.25 28.06
C VAL A 19 -7.62 20.45 27.57
N ALA A 20 -7.27 20.52 26.28
CA ALA A 20 -6.64 21.70 25.68
C ALA A 20 -7.56 22.92 25.56
N LEU A 21 -8.87 22.72 25.42
CA LEU A 21 -9.84 23.78 25.11
C LEU A 21 -10.74 24.15 26.29
N ALA A 22 -11.07 23.24 27.21
CA ALA A 22 -11.78 23.54 28.46
C ALA A 22 -10.89 24.24 29.51
N GLN A 23 -9.58 24.36 29.23
CA GLN A 23 -8.62 25.11 30.04
C GLN A 23 -8.23 26.46 29.40
N MET A 24 -9.00 26.93 28.40
CA MET A 24 -8.97 28.33 27.99
C MET A 24 -9.62 29.18 29.10
N PRO A 25 -8.90 30.11 29.75
CA PRO A 25 -9.48 30.91 30.81
C PRO A 25 -10.50 31.89 30.21
N ASP A 26 -11.75 31.83 30.69
CA ASP A 26 -12.39 33.10 31.09
C ASP A 26 -11.44 33.73 32.12
N ALA A 27 -11.08 34.99 31.93
CA ALA A 27 -9.95 35.67 32.55
C ALA A 27 -9.97 35.80 34.11
N GLY A 28 -10.69 34.93 34.83
CA GLY A 28 -10.89 34.99 36.28
C GLY A 28 -10.62 33.72 37.10
N ALA A 29 -10.21 32.58 36.53
CA ALA A 29 -10.06 31.33 37.31
C ALA A 29 -8.72 30.61 37.09
N ALA A 30 -7.61 31.25 37.45
CA ALA A 30 -6.25 30.70 37.28
C ALA A 30 -5.67 29.98 38.53
N SER A 31 -6.43 29.78 39.62
CA SER A 31 -5.84 29.30 40.89
C SER A 31 -6.32 27.92 41.39
N ALA A 32 -7.19 27.22 40.68
CA ALA A 32 -7.63 25.90 41.10
C ALA A 32 -7.88 25.01 39.90
N PHE A 33 -6.88 24.23 39.45
CA PHE A 33 -7.03 22.88 38.86
C PHE A 33 -5.63 22.35 38.50
N GLY A 34 -5.01 21.68 39.46
CA GLY A 34 -3.70 21.04 39.30
C GLY A 34 -3.80 19.67 38.63
N SER A 35 -3.67 19.65 37.31
CA SER A 35 -2.98 18.61 36.53
C SER A 35 -2.97 19.02 35.06
N THR A 36 -2.22 20.08 34.76
CA THR A 36 -2.05 20.65 33.42
C THR A 36 -1.34 19.64 32.51
N ASN A 37 -1.89 19.39 31.32
CA ASN A 37 -1.18 18.65 30.28
C ASN A 37 0.05 19.49 29.85
N PRO A 38 1.28 18.98 30.00
CA PRO A 38 2.51 19.73 29.72
C PRO A 38 2.60 20.21 28.26
N LEU A 39 1.87 19.58 27.34
CA LEU A 39 1.77 20.02 25.94
C LEU A 39 1.10 21.39 25.81
N ILE A 40 0.01 21.60 26.55
CA ILE A 40 -0.73 22.87 26.54
C ILE A 40 0.18 23.97 27.08
N GLN A 41 0.86 23.71 28.19
CA GLN A 41 1.81 24.67 28.75
C GLN A 41 2.96 24.97 27.78
N LYS A 42 3.47 23.98 27.04
CA LYS A 42 4.47 24.22 25.98
C LYS A 42 3.92 25.08 24.83
N ILE A 43 2.67 24.85 24.40
CA ILE A 43 2.01 25.66 23.36
C ILE A 43 1.84 27.10 23.87
N TYR A 44 1.25 27.29 25.05
CA TYR A 44 0.99 28.62 25.62
C TYR A 44 2.26 29.39 26.01
N ALA A 45 3.29 28.72 26.53
CA ALA A 45 4.55 29.37 26.89
C ALA A 45 5.32 29.90 25.66
N ARG A 46 4.97 29.44 24.46
CA ARG A 46 5.63 29.83 23.20
C ARG A 46 4.81 30.77 22.34
N ILE A 47 3.50 30.87 22.57
CA ILE A 47 2.68 31.94 21.99
C ILE A 47 3.02 33.22 22.74
N ASN A 48 3.48 34.24 22.01
CA ASN A 48 3.86 35.52 22.62
C ASN A 48 2.67 36.08 23.42
N PRO A 49 2.82 36.38 24.73
CA PRO A 49 1.74 36.93 25.55
C PRO A 49 1.13 38.21 24.96
N GLU A 50 1.91 39.02 24.23
CA GLU A 50 1.42 40.21 23.54
C GLU A 50 0.55 39.87 22.31
N GLU A 51 0.87 38.80 21.59
CA GLU A 51 0.05 38.31 20.47
C GLU A 51 -1.23 37.66 20.96
N LEU A 52 -1.22 37.08 22.17
CA LEU A 52 -2.42 36.60 22.84
C LEU A 52 -3.29 37.77 23.35
N ALA A 53 -2.65 38.84 23.84
CA ALA A 53 -3.32 40.01 24.42
C ALA A 53 -3.84 41.03 23.40
N ARG A 54 -3.22 41.18 22.22
CA ARG A 54 -3.71 42.06 21.13
C ARG A 54 -4.99 41.58 20.46
N ALA A 55 -5.52 40.47 20.95
CA ALA A 55 -6.30 39.54 20.20
C ALA A 55 -7.62 39.30 20.95
N ASN A 56 -8.27 40.43 21.26
CA ASN A 56 -9.44 40.58 22.15
C ASN A 56 -10.75 39.93 21.60
N GLY A 57 -10.68 38.73 21.07
CA GLY A 57 -11.82 37.94 20.60
C GLY A 57 -11.39 36.51 20.24
N SER A 58 -11.71 35.56 21.10
CA SER A 58 -11.23 34.16 21.12
C SER A 58 -11.45 33.34 19.83
N GLY A 59 -12.35 33.77 18.93
CA GLY A 59 -12.62 33.08 17.67
C GLY A 59 -11.79 33.56 16.46
N ALA A 60 -11.31 34.80 16.45
CA ALA A 60 -10.65 35.40 15.29
C ALA A 60 -9.14 35.14 15.22
N LEU A 61 -8.46 34.97 16.37
CA LEU A 61 -7.02 34.61 16.38
C LEU A 61 -6.75 33.30 15.66
N MET A 62 -7.54 32.28 15.98
CA MET A 62 -7.19 30.92 15.63
C MET A 62 -7.29 30.68 14.12
N ARG A 63 -7.99 31.56 13.38
CA ARG A 63 -8.00 31.55 11.91
C ARG A 63 -6.61 31.75 11.31
N ASN A 64 -5.80 32.61 11.93
CA ASN A 64 -4.53 33.04 11.36
C ASN A 64 -3.32 32.32 11.98
N LEU A 65 -3.50 31.59 13.07
CA LEU A 65 -2.39 30.95 13.80
C LEU A 65 -2.26 29.45 13.56
N THR A 66 -3.29 28.81 13.01
CA THR A 66 -3.30 27.36 12.79
C THR A 66 -3.44 27.02 11.30
N LEU A 67 -2.49 26.24 10.81
CA LEU A 67 -2.55 25.60 9.51
C LEU A 67 -2.84 24.11 9.70
N VAL A 68 -3.92 23.61 9.10
CA VAL A 68 -4.22 22.18 9.01
C VAL A 68 -3.83 21.70 7.62
N VAL A 69 -2.89 20.78 7.56
CA VAL A 69 -2.40 20.15 6.33
C VAL A 69 -3.05 18.77 6.20
N LEU A 70 -3.93 18.61 5.23
CA LEU A 70 -4.57 17.34 4.91
C LEU A 70 -3.69 16.53 3.95
N GLY A 71 -3.36 15.29 4.35
CA GLY A 71 -2.66 14.35 3.49
C GLY A 71 -3.41 14.09 2.18
N SER A 72 -2.67 14.00 1.08
CA SER A 72 -3.23 13.74 -0.25
C SER A 72 -3.86 12.34 -0.34
N ASN A 73 -3.39 11.39 0.48
CA ASN A 73 -3.86 10.01 0.52
C ASN A 73 -4.48 9.63 1.88
N LEU A 74 -5.10 10.58 2.57
CA LEU A 74 -5.84 10.29 3.81
C LEU A 74 -6.90 9.20 3.60
N ASP A 75 -6.93 8.23 4.52
CA ASP A 75 -7.93 7.18 4.48
C ASP A 75 -9.31 7.67 4.98
N ALA A 76 -10.35 6.85 4.77
CA ALA A 76 -11.71 7.23 5.17
C ALA A 76 -11.84 7.44 6.70
N PRO A 77 -11.26 6.59 7.57
CA PRO A 77 -11.19 6.85 9.01
C PRO A 77 -10.56 8.20 9.37
N GLU A 78 -9.42 8.56 8.79
CA GLU A 78 -8.72 9.83 9.06
C GLU A 78 -9.53 11.05 8.60
N LYS A 79 -10.19 10.96 7.43
CA LYS A 79 -11.10 12.01 6.94
C LYS A 79 -12.30 12.17 7.85
N ALA A 80 -12.96 11.07 8.22
CA ALA A 80 -14.11 11.09 9.12
C ALA A 80 -13.72 11.65 10.49
N PHE A 81 -12.54 11.29 10.97
CA PHE A 81 -11.95 11.82 12.18
C PHE A 81 -11.73 13.33 12.10
N TYR A 82 -11.12 13.84 11.02
CA TYR A 82 -10.92 15.27 10.82
C TYR A 82 -12.25 16.03 10.81
N GLU A 83 -13.25 15.56 10.06
CA GLU A 83 -14.56 16.21 10.01
C GLU A 83 -15.26 16.20 11.36
N SER A 84 -15.17 15.09 12.10
CA SER A 84 -15.70 15.01 13.47
C SER A 84 -14.98 15.98 14.42
N ALA A 85 -13.66 16.11 14.32
CA ALA A 85 -12.87 17.02 15.14
C ALA A 85 -13.18 18.49 14.77
N LYS A 86 -13.31 18.80 13.48
CA LYS A 86 -13.70 20.11 12.97
C LYS A 86 -15.07 20.54 13.46
N ALA A 87 -16.04 19.62 13.52
CA ALA A 87 -17.38 19.88 14.06
C ALA A 87 -17.37 20.09 15.57
N GLY A 88 -16.53 19.34 16.30
CA GLY A 88 -16.45 19.42 17.77
C GLY A 88 -15.66 20.62 18.30
N TYR A 89 -14.78 21.22 17.48
CA TYR A 89 -13.82 22.21 17.95
C TYR A 89 -13.76 23.48 17.09
N PRO A 90 -14.20 24.63 17.63
CA PRO A 90 -14.20 25.90 16.92
C PRO A 90 -12.83 26.31 16.35
N ILE A 91 -11.73 25.93 17.03
CA ILE A 91 -10.35 26.16 16.56
C ILE A 91 -10.10 25.54 15.17
N LEU A 92 -10.56 24.31 14.93
CA LEU A 92 -10.36 23.59 13.68
C LEU A 92 -11.32 24.07 12.58
N SER A 93 -12.53 24.49 12.96
CA SER A 93 -13.50 25.08 12.03
C SER A 93 -13.02 26.39 11.40
N ASN A 94 -12.13 27.09 12.12
CA ASN A 94 -11.59 28.39 11.74
C ASN A 94 -10.18 28.29 11.15
N ALA A 95 -9.45 27.19 11.38
CA ALA A 95 -8.08 27.02 10.90
C ALA A 95 -7.97 27.14 9.37
N THR A 96 -6.83 27.65 8.89
CA THR A 96 -6.52 27.61 7.45
C THR A 96 -6.27 26.15 7.07
N VAL A 97 -6.99 25.64 6.08
CA VAL A 97 -6.86 24.25 5.62
C VAL A 97 -6.16 24.24 4.27
N ALA A 98 -5.11 23.45 4.16
CA ALA A 98 -4.36 23.25 2.92
C ALA A 98 -4.19 21.74 2.66
N THR A 99 -4.09 21.37 1.38
CA THR A 99 -3.75 20.00 0.98
C THR A 99 -2.25 19.84 0.85
N ASP A 100 -1.78 18.62 1.05
CA ASP A 100 -0.40 18.19 0.82
C ASP A 100 0.10 18.60 -0.59
N SER A 101 1.01 19.58 -0.64
CA SER A 101 1.59 20.14 -1.86
C SER A 101 2.91 20.86 -1.55
N GLN A 102 3.71 21.15 -2.58
CA GLN A 102 4.96 21.91 -2.42
C GLN A 102 4.73 23.35 -1.95
N GLU A 103 3.63 23.98 -2.39
CA GLU A 103 3.22 25.31 -1.92
C GLU A 103 2.87 25.28 -0.43
N THR A 104 2.15 24.23 0.00
CA THR A 104 1.83 24.03 1.41
C THR A 104 3.07 23.76 2.24
N LEU A 105 4.06 23.03 1.72
CA LEU A 105 5.35 22.82 2.40
C LEU A 105 6.08 24.15 2.61
N ALA A 106 6.16 25.00 1.58
CA ALA A 106 6.74 26.33 1.71
C ALA A 106 5.98 27.18 2.73
N LEU A 107 4.65 27.05 2.79
CA LEU A 107 3.81 27.73 3.77
C LEU A 107 4.08 27.25 5.21
N VAL A 108 4.25 25.95 5.41
CA VAL A 108 4.66 25.33 6.69
C VAL A 108 6.04 25.87 7.12
N GLN A 109 6.99 25.95 6.19
CA GLN A 109 8.35 26.43 6.46
C GLN A 109 8.45 27.95 6.63
N SER A 110 7.47 28.72 6.16
CA SER A 110 7.49 30.20 6.22
C SER A 110 7.44 30.78 7.63
N GLY A 111 7.03 30.01 8.63
CA GLY A 111 6.82 30.49 10.01
C GLY A 111 5.57 31.34 10.19
N LYS A 112 4.75 31.48 9.15
CA LYS A 112 3.49 32.25 9.20
C LYS A 112 2.49 31.69 10.23
N TYR A 113 2.50 30.39 10.46
CA TYR A 113 1.57 29.71 11.36
C TYR A 113 2.33 29.12 12.55
N PRO A 114 2.15 29.65 13.77
CA PRO A 114 2.80 29.11 14.96
C PRO A 114 2.42 27.67 15.27
N LEU A 115 1.24 27.21 14.82
CA LEU A 115 0.79 25.83 14.95
C LEU A 115 0.47 25.23 13.58
N VAL A 116 1.13 24.13 13.27
CA VAL A 116 0.88 23.32 12.07
C VAL A 116 0.38 21.95 12.51
N ILE A 117 -0.84 21.60 12.11
CA ILE A 117 -1.43 20.28 12.34
C ILE A 117 -1.36 19.52 11.02
N VAL A 118 -0.62 18.42 10.99
CA VAL A 118 -0.46 17.57 9.82
C VAL A 118 -1.28 16.31 10.02
N LEU A 119 -2.29 16.10 9.18
CA LEU A 119 -3.12 14.89 9.23
C LEU A 119 -2.60 13.87 8.22
N GLY A 120 -2.42 12.64 8.69
CA GLY A 120 -1.79 11.55 7.96
C GLY A 120 -0.30 11.47 8.24
N GLY A 121 0.23 10.25 8.29
CA GLY A 121 1.65 9.99 8.46
C GLY A 121 2.41 10.13 7.14
N PRO A 122 3.72 9.83 7.12
CA PRO A 122 4.52 9.85 5.90
C PRO A 122 3.91 9.07 4.72
N ALA A 123 3.12 8.02 4.99
CA ALA A 123 2.46 7.26 3.93
C ALA A 123 1.26 7.99 3.29
N GLN A 124 0.54 8.82 4.05
CA GLN A 124 -0.64 9.54 3.57
C GLN A 124 -0.38 11.02 3.26
N ASN A 125 0.69 11.59 3.82
CA ASN A 125 1.00 13.02 3.76
C ASN A 125 2.49 13.23 3.46
N GLY A 126 2.80 13.72 2.26
CA GLY A 126 4.16 14.01 1.82
C GLY A 126 4.87 15.02 2.71
N ILE A 127 4.17 16.04 3.20
CA ILE A 127 4.70 17.01 4.17
C ILE A 127 5.11 16.30 5.47
N ALA A 128 4.31 15.37 5.99
CA ALA A 128 4.71 14.59 7.18
C ALA A 128 6.04 13.85 6.95
N GLY A 129 6.23 13.27 5.77
CA GLY A 129 7.48 12.62 5.37
C GLY A 129 8.68 13.58 5.32
N GLU A 130 8.50 14.77 4.75
CA GLU A 130 9.56 15.79 4.72
C GLU A 130 9.89 16.32 6.12
N LEU A 131 8.89 16.49 6.98
CA LEU A 131 9.09 16.91 8.38
C LEU A 131 9.82 15.84 9.19
N LEU A 132 9.54 14.56 8.96
CA LEU A 132 10.27 13.46 9.60
C LEU A 132 11.74 13.42 9.14
N LYS A 133 12.01 13.56 7.83
CA LYS A 133 13.37 13.63 7.26
C LYS A 133 14.17 14.81 7.80
N ALA A 134 13.51 15.96 7.97
CA ALA A 134 14.08 17.16 8.56
C ALA A 134 14.26 17.07 10.09
N ASN A 135 13.92 15.93 10.71
CA ASN A 135 13.93 15.73 12.15
C ASN A 135 13.06 16.75 12.91
N ALA A 136 12.01 17.27 12.26
CA ALA A 136 11.09 18.26 12.83
C ALA A 136 9.95 17.65 13.66
N LEU A 137 9.87 16.31 13.75
CA LEU A 137 8.89 15.52 14.52
C LEU A 137 9.57 14.67 15.61
N ASN A 138 10.55 15.24 16.32
CA ASN A 138 11.47 14.50 17.19
C ASN A 138 11.28 14.75 18.69
N GLU A 139 10.32 15.59 19.11
CA GLU A 139 10.17 15.93 20.53
C GLU A 139 9.52 14.79 21.34
N SER A 140 8.46 14.20 20.81
CA SER A 140 7.79 13.07 21.44
C SER A 140 6.85 12.36 20.48
N GLU A 141 6.68 11.06 20.69
CA GLU A 141 5.67 10.23 20.04
C GLU A 141 4.73 9.66 21.11
N GLN A 142 3.42 9.77 20.88
CA GLN A 142 2.40 9.22 21.75
C GLN A 142 1.45 8.34 20.92
N ILE A 143 1.26 7.11 21.37
CA ILE A 143 0.41 6.13 20.71
C ILE A 143 -0.89 5.98 21.50
N TYR A 144 -2.01 6.37 20.90
CA TYR A 144 -3.36 6.30 21.46
C TYR A 144 -4.22 5.29 20.72
N GLY A 145 -4.13 4.02 21.11
CA GLY A 145 -4.79 2.94 20.37
C GLY A 145 -4.18 2.81 18.99
N GLU A 146 -4.93 3.15 17.95
CA GLU A 146 -4.48 3.11 16.54
C GLU A 146 -3.97 4.46 16.01
N VAL A 147 -4.08 5.53 16.82
CA VAL A 147 -3.62 6.87 16.44
C VAL A 147 -2.22 7.10 16.99
N VAL A 148 -1.30 7.54 16.14
CA VAL A 148 0.02 8.03 16.48
C VAL A 148 0.01 9.54 16.39
N VAL A 149 0.40 10.19 17.48
CA VAL A 149 0.59 11.64 17.54
C VAL A 149 2.07 11.90 17.76
N GLN A 150 2.71 12.56 16.78
CA GLN A 150 4.09 13.01 16.90
C GLN A 150 4.15 14.52 17.02
N TYR A 151 5.04 14.99 17.87
CA TYR A 151 5.27 16.40 18.12
C TYR A 151 6.69 16.77 17.72
N GLY A 152 6.84 17.98 17.23
CA GLY A 152 8.15 18.59 17.15
C GLY A 152 8.06 20.05 16.73
N GLN A 153 9.20 20.59 16.33
CA GLN A 153 9.34 22.02 16.07
C GLN A 153 10.15 22.24 14.80
N LEU A 154 9.71 23.21 14.00
CA LEU A 154 10.47 23.71 12.87
C LEU A 154 11.56 24.68 13.33
N GLU A 155 12.58 24.88 12.48
CA GLU A 155 13.65 25.86 12.72
C GLU A 155 13.11 27.29 12.90
N ASN A 156 11.99 27.61 12.27
CA ASN A 156 11.30 28.89 12.39
C ASN A 156 10.52 29.07 13.71
N GLY A 157 10.56 28.07 14.60
CA GLY A 157 9.90 28.08 15.90
C GLY A 157 8.48 27.53 15.92
N SER A 158 7.85 27.28 14.76
CA SER A 158 6.47 26.77 14.68
C SER A 158 6.38 25.36 15.27
N LEU A 159 5.33 25.12 16.04
CA LEU A 159 5.01 23.80 16.58
C LEU A 159 4.32 22.96 15.50
N VAL A 160 4.79 21.74 15.32
CA VAL A 160 4.17 20.76 14.43
C VAL A 160 3.57 19.64 15.25
N VAL A 161 2.32 19.31 14.95
CA VAL A 161 1.62 18.14 15.47
C VAL A 161 1.20 17.28 14.29
N MET A 162 1.83 16.12 14.14
CA MET A 162 1.39 15.11 13.18
C MET A 162 0.41 14.16 13.86
N VAL A 163 -0.74 13.94 13.26
CA VAL A 163 -1.75 12.96 13.69
C VAL A 163 -1.97 11.98 12.55
N SER A 164 -1.61 10.73 12.78
CA SER A 164 -1.70 9.65 11.80
C SER A 164 -2.30 8.42 12.46
N ASP A 165 -2.81 7.47 11.69
CA ASP A 165 -2.90 6.10 12.19
C ASP A 165 -1.52 5.42 12.21
N LYS A 166 -1.38 4.28 12.92
CA LYS A 166 -0.10 3.53 12.96
C LYS A 166 0.39 3.11 11.58
N ARG A 167 -0.54 2.77 10.68
CA ARG A 167 -0.22 2.36 9.31
C ARG A 167 0.44 3.50 8.55
N GLY A 168 0.01 4.73 8.78
CA GLY A 168 0.55 5.90 8.14
C GLY A 168 1.99 6.21 8.47
N VAL A 169 2.44 5.75 9.62
CA VAL A 169 3.82 5.87 10.09
C VAL A 169 4.66 4.66 9.68
N SER A 170 4.11 3.45 9.77
CA SER A 170 4.87 2.20 9.62
C SER A 170 4.79 1.53 8.24
N ASN A 171 3.73 1.76 7.46
CA ASN A 171 3.60 1.24 6.10
C ASN A 171 4.29 2.18 5.10
N ALA A 172 4.73 1.63 3.97
CA ALA A 172 5.20 2.43 2.85
C ALA A 172 4.02 3.05 2.10
N ALA A 173 4.18 4.34 1.76
CA ALA A 173 3.36 5.00 0.75
C ALA A 173 3.57 4.31 -0.61
N ARG A 174 2.60 4.45 -1.52
CA ARG A 174 2.84 4.13 -2.95
C ARG A 174 3.52 5.28 -3.65
N GLU A 175 4.82 5.44 -3.40
CA GLU A 175 5.62 6.52 -3.97
C GLU A 175 5.59 6.54 -5.51
N SER A 176 5.41 5.40 -6.17
CA SER A 176 5.31 5.35 -7.64
C SER A 176 4.19 6.21 -8.22
N VAL A 177 3.12 6.47 -7.46
CA VAL A 177 2.00 7.31 -7.89
C VAL A 177 2.47 8.73 -8.23
N LYS A 178 3.44 9.27 -7.49
CA LYS A 178 4.02 10.61 -7.73
C LYS A 178 4.76 10.67 -9.06
N TYR A 179 5.34 9.54 -9.49
CA TYR A 179 6.15 9.42 -10.70
C TYR A 179 5.40 8.76 -11.87
N SER A 180 4.13 8.41 -11.67
CA SER A 180 3.33 7.74 -12.69
C SER A 180 3.04 8.68 -13.86
N PRO A 181 3.20 8.22 -15.11
CA PRO A 181 2.72 8.94 -16.29
C PRO A 181 1.22 9.25 -16.22
N LEU A 182 0.42 8.43 -15.52
CA LEU A 182 -1.02 8.65 -15.40
C LEU A 182 -1.32 9.93 -14.61
N THR A 183 -0.52 10.23 -13.59
CA THR A 183 -0.62 11.49 -12.84
C THR A 183 -0.33 12.68 -13.75
N ALA A 184 0.69 12.58 -14.62
CA ALA A 184 1.00 13.61 -15.61
C ALA A 184 -0.12 13.78 -16.66
N LEU A 185 -0.91 12.74 -16.92
CA LEU A 185 -2.11 12.78 -17.77
C LEU A 185 -3.37 13.28 -17.04
N GLY A 186 -3.24 13.72 -15.78
CA GLY A 186 -4.33 14.29 -15.00
C GLY A 186 -5.19 13.28 -14.25
N VAL A 187 -4.79 12.00 -14.17
CA VAL A 187 -5.47 11.02 -13.30
C VAL A 187 -5.18 11.39 -11.83
N PRO A 188 -6.22 11.60 -10.99
CA PRO A 188 -5.98 11.94 -9.59
C PRO A 188 -5.19 10.82 -8.87
N PRO A 189 -4.22 11.14 -8.01
CA PRO A 189 -3.35 10.16 -7.36
C PRO A 189 -4.07 8.97 -6.73
N ALA A 190 -5.22 9.21 -6.09
CA ALA A 190 -6.05 8.17 -5.46
C ALA A 190 -6.56 7.10 -6.45
N TYR A 191 -6.72 7.43 -7.74
CA TYR A 191 -7.21 6.52 -8.77
C TYR A 191 -6.09 5.89 -9.61
N VAL A 192 -4.85 6.35 -9.48
CA VAL A 192 -3.71 5.87 -10.28
C VAL A 192 -3.52 4.36 -10.15
N PRO A 193 -3.51 3.73 -8.95
CA PRO A 193 -3.33 2.29 -8.85
C PRO A 193 -4.44 1.48 -9.53
N ALA A 194 -5.69 1.93 -9.43
CA ALA A 194 -6.83 1.28 -10.08
C ALA A 194 -6.76 1.43 -11.61
N ALA A 195 -6.46 2.63 -12.10
CA ALA A 195 -6.25 2.89 -13.52
C ALA A 195 -5.10 2.07 -14.10
N ALA A 196 -3.95 1.99 -13.40
CA ALA A 196 -2.81 1.18 -13.78
C ALA A 196 -3.18 -0.31 -13.89
N THR A 197 -3.96 -0.83 -12.93
CA THR A 197 -4.45 -2.23 -12.96
C THR A 197 -5.34 -2.48 -14.16
N GLY A 198 -6.30 -1.59 -14.43
CA GLY A 198 -7.20 -1.68 -15.59
C GLY A 198 -6.44 -1.64 -16.92
N ILE A 199 -5.51 -0.71 -17.07
CA ILE A 199 -4.65 -0.60 -18.27
C ILE A 199 -3.83 -1.88 -18.45
N SER A 200 -3.27 -2.43 -17.36
CA SER A 200 -2.47 -3.66 -17.41
C SER A 200 -3.29 -4.87 -17.85
N ALA A 201 -4.52 -4.99 -17.36
CA ALA A 201 -5.47 -6.02 -17.80
C ALA A 201 -5.78 -5.90 -19.31
N VAL A 202 -5.99 -4.68 -19.79
CA VAL A 202 -6.20 -4.40 -21.23
C VAL A 202 -4.95 -4.73 -22.05
N LEU A 203 -3.76 -4.33 -21.59
CA LEU A 203 -2.49 -4.63 -22.28
C LEU A 203 -2.26 -6.14 -22.41
N MET A 204 -2.56 -6.92 -21.36
CA MET A 204 -2.48 -8.38 -21.46
C MET A 204 -3.51 -8.97 -22.42
N ALA A 205 -4.75 -8.47 -22.41
CA ALA A 205 -5.78 -8.92 -23.35
C ALA A 205 -5.37 -8.62 -24.79
N ILE A 206 -4.83 -7.43 -25.04
CA ILE A 206 -4.26 -7.02 -26.33
C ILE A 206 -3.10 -7.96 -26.71
N ALA A 207 -2.14 -8.19 -25.81
CA ALA A 207 -1.02 -9.09 -26.06
C ALA A 207 -1.49 -10.52 -26.41
N ALA A 208 -2.55 -11.01 -25.75
CA ALA A 208 -3.16 -12.29 -26.06
C ALA A 208 -3.83 -12.32 -27.46
N VAL A 209 -4.54 -11.25 -27.84
CA VAL A 209 -5.15 -11.12 -29.18
C VAL A 209 -4.08 -11.02 -30.27
N PHE A 210 -3.04 -10.20 -30.07
CA PHE A 210 -1.91 -10.12 -30.98
C PHE A 210 -1.25 -11.49 -31.14
N ARG A 211 -1.03 -12.23 -30.04
CA ARG A 211 -0.48 -13.58 -30.11
C ARG A 211 -1.32 -14.50 -30.98
N ALA A 212 -2.63 -14.53 -30.76
CA ALA A 212 -3.56 -15.35 -31.53
C ALA A 212 -3.62 -14.94 -33.02
N ALA A 213 -3.57 -13.64 -33.32
CA ALA A 213 -3.62 -13.14 -34.71
C ALA A 213 -2.33 -13.43 -35.50
N PHE A 214 -1.16 -13.41 -34.83
CA PHE A 214 0.15 -13.57 -35.45
C PHE A 214 0.76 -14.97 -35.28
N GLU A 215 -0.05 -15.96 -34.88
CA GLU A 215 0.31 -17.36 -34.58
C GLU A 215 1.14 -18.07 -35.68
N ASN A 216 1.20 -17.54 -36.91
CA ASN A 216 2.00 -18.12 -37.99
C ASN A 216 3.38 -17.51 -38.26
N LYS A 217 3.81 -16.39 -37.62
CA LYS A 217 5.13 -15.82 -37.98
C LYS A 217 6.09 -15.42 -36.86
N PHE A 218 5.69 -15.02 -35.64
CA PHE A 218 6.69 -14.46 -34.71
C PHE A 218 6.52 -14.68 -33.19
N THR A 219 5.37 -15.15 -32.68
CA THR A 219 5.02 -14.90 -31.25
C THR A 219 4.75 -16.15 -30.40
N ASP A 220 5.53 -17.22 -30.57
CA ASP A 220 5.51 -18.35 -29.63
C ASP A 220 6.90 -18.68 -29.06
N LEU A 221 7.72 -17.65 -28.82
CA LEU A 221 9.07 -17.76 -28.25
C LEU A 221 9.09 -18.51 -26.88
N GLY A 222 7.97 -18.47 -26.15
CA GLY A 222 7.80 -19.12 -24.85
C GLY A 222 7.51 -20.63 -24.92
N LYS A 223 6.52 -21.05 -25.73
CA LYS A 223 5.97 -22.43 -25.73
C LYS A 223 6.32 -23.26 -26.97
N ARG A 224 6.68 -22.68 -28.12
CA ARG A 224 6.85 -23.46 -29.37
C ARG A 224 7.99 -24.47 -29.26
N GLY A 225 7.64 -25.76 -29.36
CA GLY A 225 8.58 -26.87 -29.50
C GLY A 225 9.28 -27.32 -28.21
N LYS A 226 9.05 -26.64 -27.07
CA LYS A 226 9.73 -26.99 -25.81
C LYS A 226 9.00 -28.12 -25.09
N LYS A 227 9.63 -29.29 -25.02
CA LYS A 227 9.14 -30.44 -24.24
C LYS A 227 9.53 -30.31 -22.76
N TYR A 228 8.79 -30.99 -21.88
CA TYR A 228 9.15 -31.04 -20.47
C TYR A 228 10.57 -31.57 -20.30
N GLY A 229 11.38 -30.89 -19.50
CA GLY A 229 12.75 -31.32 -19.23
C GLY A 229 13.74 -31.11 -20.37
N GLU A 230 13.37 -30.36 -21.42
CA GLU A 230 14.28 -30.08 -22.55
C GLU A 230 15.52 -29.30 -22.10
N GLY A 231 16.68 -29.97 -22.19
CA GLY A 231 17.96 -29.48 -21.69
C GLY A 231 17.99 -29.23 -20.18
N ALA A 232 17.22 -29.98 -19.38
CA ALA A 232 17.23 -29.86 -17.94
C ALA A 232 18.55 -30.40 -17.35
N ILE A 233 19.39 -29.49 -16.87
CA ILE A 233 20.53 -29.83 -16.01
C ILE A 233 19.97 -29.98 -14.60
N ARG A 234 20.04 -31.19 -14.05
CA ARG A 234 19.59 -31.48 -12.69
C ARG A 234 20.79 -31.55 -11.75
N VAL A 235 20.82 -30.70 -10.75
CA VAL A 235 21.78 -30.76 -9.65
C VAL A 235 21.01 -31.16 -8.41
N LEU A 236 21.36 -32.28 -7.79
CA LEU A 236 20.64 -32.85 -6.63
C LEU A 236 19.14 -33.06 -6.89
N GLY A 237 18.75 -33.39 -8.12
CA GLY A 237 17.35 -33.59 -8.52
C GLY A 237 16.56 -32.32 -8.81
N VAL A 238 17.14 -31.13 -8.59
CA VAL A 238 16.52 -29.84 -8.90
C VAL A 238 16.92 -29.37 -10.30
N ASN A 239 15.94 -28.95 -11.09
CA ASN A 239 16.17 -28.38 -12.43
C ASN A 239 16.72 -26.96 -12.31
N VAL A 240 17.99 -26.75 -12.67
CA VAL A 240 18.67 -25.46 -12.54
C VAL A 240 18.01 -24.36 -13.37
N LYS A 241 17.48 -24.70 -14.57
CA LYS A 241 16.77 -23.73 -15.43
C LYS A 241 15.50 -23.21 -14.76
N GLU A 242 14.82 -24.08 -14.04
CA GLU A 242 13.59 -23.75 -13.34
C GLU A 242 13.86 -22.87 -12.11
N LEU A 243 14.89 -23.22 -11.33
CA LEU A 243 15.35 -22.39 -10.22
C LEU A 243 15.77 -20.99 -10.70
N ALA A 244 16.49 -20.91 -11.82
CA ALA A 244 16.86 -19.64 -12.44
C ALA A 244 15.63 -18.86 -12.91
N ALA A 245 14.62 -19.52 -13.47
CA ALA A 245 13.37 -18.87 -13.87
C ALA A 245 12.59 -18.34 -12.65
N ILE A 246 12.51 -19.11 -11.55
CA ILE A 246 11.90 -18.70 -10.29
C ILE A 246 12.63 -17.47 -9.74
N ALA A 247 13.96 -17.52 -9.66
CA ALA A 247 14.77 -16.41 -9.16
C ALA A 247 14.62 -15.16 -10.04
N PHE A 248 14.61 -15.30 -11.36
CA PHE A 248 14.45 -14.18 -12.29
C PHE A 248 13.04 -13.58 -12.23
N GLY A 249 12.00 -14.43 -12.17
CA GLY A 249 10.62 -13.96 -11.98
C GLY A 249 10.44 -13.24 -10.65
N ALA A 250 11.07 -13.76 -9.58
CA ALA A 250 11.06 -13.11 -8.28
C ALA A 250 11.79 -11.76 -8.29
N LEU A 251 12.91 -11.66 -9.00
CA LEU A 251 13.63 -10.41 -9.18
C LEU A 251 12.78 -9.37 -9.91
N ILE A 252 12.10 -9.75 -11.00
CA ILE A 252 11.23 -8.84 -11.76
C ILE A 252 10.10 -8.29 -10.89
N LEU A 253 9.39 -9.16 -10.18
CA LEU A 253 8.31 -8.68 -9.31
C LEU A 253 8.86 -7.95 -8.07
N GLY A 254 10.04 -8.32 -7.58
CA GLY A 254 10.76 -7.57 -6.54
C GLY A 254 11.04 -6.13 -6.99
N ILE A 255 11.61 -5.94 -8.18
CA ILE A 255 11.80 -4.61 -8.79
C ILE A 255 10.47 -3.88 -8.91
N ALA A 256 9.42 -4.56 -9.39
CA ALA A 256 8.10 -3.96 -9.56
C ALA A 256 7.49 -3.50 -8.22
N LEU A 257 7.58 -4.29 -7.16
CA LEU A 257 7.04 -3.91 -5.84
C LEU A 257 7.90 -2.84 -5.16
N SER A 258 9.22 -2.94 -5.23
CA SER A 258 10.10 -1.90 -4.70
C SER A 258 9.86 -0.57 -5.41
N TRP A 259 9.73 -0.57 -6.75
CA TRP A 259 9.38 0.65 -7.49
C TRP A 259 8.02 1.20 -7.06
N GLN A 260 7.02 0.32 -6.90
CA GLN A 260 5.67 0.72 -6.48
C GLN A 260 5.65 1.47 -5.15
N TYR A 261 6.42 1.00 -4.15
CA TYR A 261 6.41 1.58 -2.81
C TYR A 261 7.50 2.63 -2.57
N LEU A 262 8.55 2.69 -3.39
CA LEU A 262 9.69 3.59 -3.15
C LEU A 262 10.00 4.58 -4.26
N GLY A 263 9.63 4.28 -5.50
CA GLY A 263 10.11 5.04 -6.66
C GLY A 263 11.65 5.21 -6.65
N PRO A 264 12.17 6.36 -7.11
CA PRO A 264 13.59 6.66 -7.19
C PRO A 264 14.18 7.19 -5.87
N THR A 265 13.90 6.54 -4.75
CA THR A 265 14.47 6.92 -3.43
C THR A 265 15.83 6.24 -3.18
N PRO A 266 16.70 6.80 -2.32
CA PRO A 266 17.99 6.18 -1.97
C PRO A 266 17.86 4.78 -1.36
N GLU A 267 16.73 4.49 -0.71
CA GLU A 267 16.46 3.19 -0.08
C GLU A 267 16.07 2.09 -1.08
N PHE A 268 15.85 2.43 -2.36
CA PHE A 268 15.38 1.51 -3.40
C PHE A 268 16.20 0.22 -3.46
N LEU A 269 17.54 0.33 -3.45
CA LEU A 269 18.40 -0.86 -3.57
C LEU A 269 18.30 -1.77 -2.34
N LEU A 270 18.23 -1.21 -1.12
CA LEU A 270 18.09 -2.00 0.10
C LEU A 270 16.78 -2.79 0.07
N TRP A 271 15.68 -2.11 -0.22
CA TRP A 271 14.36 -2.74 -0.28
C TRP A 271 14.19 -3.66 -1.47
N LEU A 272 14.89 -3.44 -2.59
CA LEU A 272 14.93 -4.42 -3.68
C LEU A 272 15.44 -5.79 -3.21
N PHE A 273 16.46 -5.82 -2.35
CA PHE A 273 16.93 -7.09 -1.79
C PHE A 273 15.91 -7.70 -0.82
N ILE A 274 15.26 -6.89 0.01
CA ILE A 274 14.26 -7.35 0.98
C ILE A 274 13.00 -7.85 0.26
N ASP A 275 12.40 -7.01 -0.57
CA ASP A 275 11.21 -7.31 -1.37
C ASP A 275 11.48 -8.46 -2.34
N GLY A 276 12.63 -8.48 -3.00
CA GLY A 276 13.05 -9.60 -3.85
C GLY A 276 13.14 -10.92 -3.09
N THR A 277 13.61 -10.90 -1.85
CA THR A 277 13.63 -12.10 -0.98
C THR A 277 12.21 -12.52 -0.61
N ILE A 278 11.35 -11.59 -0.20
CA ILE A 278 9.95 -11.85 0.15
C ILE A 278 9.18 -12.45 -1.03
N VAL A 279 9.36 -11.85 -2.21
CA VAL A 279 8.76 -12.32 -3.45
C VAL A 279 9.28 -13.70 -3.80
N LEU A 280 10.59 -13.96 -3.68
CA LEU A 280 11.17 -15.28 -3.93
C LEU A 280 10.50 -16.36 -3.08
N PHE A 281 10.33 -16.13 -1.78
CA PHE A 281 9.60 -17.05 -0.91
C PHE A 281 8.13 -17.21 -1.35
N SER A 282 7.47 -16.12 -1.74
CA SER A 282 6.09 -16.16 -2.23
C SER A 282 5.95 -17.02 -3.50
N VAL A 283 6.87 -16.86 -4.46
CA VAL A 283 6.92 -17.69 -5.68
C VAL A 283 7.20 -19.15 -5.35
N ILE A 284 8.17 -19.42 -4.45
CA ILE A 284 8.50 -20.78 -4.04
C ILE A 284 7.30 -21.48 -3.42
N VAL A 285 6.57 -20.82 -2.51
CA VAL A 285 5.39 -21.42 -1.88
C VAL A 285 4.27 -21.65 -2.89
N HIS A 286 4.05 -20.69 -3.81
CA HIS A 286 3.08 -20.83 -4.89
C HIS A 286 3.41 -22.03 -5.80
N GLU A 287 4.65 -22.11 -6.28
CA GLU A 287 5.09 -23.19 -7.18
C GLU A 287 5.19 -24.54 -6.47
N LEU A 288 5.60 -24.57 -5.19
CA LEU A 288 5.59 -25.79 -4.39
C LEU A 288 4.17 -26.36 -4.26
N THR A 289 3.16 -25.49 -4.19
CA THR A 289 1.76 -25.90 -4.18
C THR A 289 1.38 -26.57 -5.50
N HIS A 290 1.70 -25.98 -6.65
CA HIS A 290 1.52 -26.62 -7.96
C HIS A 290 2.20 -27.99 -8.02
N ARG A 291 3.47 -28.07 -7.61
CA ARG A 291 4.25 -29.32 -7.63
C ARG A 291 3.70 -30.39 -6.72
N LEU A 292 3.22 -30.02 -5.53
CA LEU A 292 2.62 -30.95 -4.59
C LEU A 292 1.40 -31.63 -5.23
N PHE A 293 0.50 -30.83 -5.82
CA PHE A 293 -0.68 -31.38 -6.49
C PHE A 293 -0.33 -32.11 -7.79
N ALA A 294 0.64 -31.64 -8.56
CA ALA A 294 1.14 -32.34 -9.73
C ALA A 294 1.70 -33.72 -9.34
N TYR A 295 2.48 -33.81 -8.27
CA TYR A 295 2.98 -35.07 -7.73
C TYR A 295 1.83 -36.01 -7.31
N LEU A 296 0.86 -35.50 -6.55
CA LEU A 296 -0.32 -36.28 -6.13
C LEU A 296 -1.15 -36.80 -7.31
N PHE A 297 -1.23 -36.01 -8.38
CA PHE A 297 -1.98 -36.36 -9.60
C PHE A 297 -1.16 -37.07 -10.67
N LYS A 298 0.14 -37.30 -10.43
CA LYS A 298 1.10 -37.87 -11.37
C LYS A 298 1.23 -37.06 -12.67
N LEU A 299 1.12 -35.75 -12.56
CA LEU A 299 1.33 -34.77 -13.63
C LEU A 299 2.76 -34.24 -13.58
N LYS A 300 3.24 -33.74 -14.72
CA LYS A 300 4.54 -33.11 -14.84
C LYS A 300 4.36 -31.63 -15.15
N VAL A 301 4.95 -30.79 -14.30
CA VAL A 301 4.89 -29.33 -14.40
C VAL A 301 6.29 -28.74 -14.25
N GLU A 302 6.57 -27.68 -14.99
CA GLU A 302 7.84 -26.95 -14.97
C GLU A 302 7.56 -25.43 -15.04
N TYR A 303 8.08 -24.69 -14.07
CA TYR A 303 7.99 -23.23 -14.06
C TYR A 303 8.87 -22.62 -15.17
N ARG A 304 8.29 -21.71 -15.95
CA ARG A 304 8.97 -21.02 -17.05
C ARG A 304 8.74 -19.51 -16.95
N ILE A 305 9.76 -18.76 -17.36
CA ILE A 305 9.64 -17.31 -17.48
C ILE A 305 8.80 -16.96 -18.71
N TRP A 306 7.97 -15.94 -18.57
CA TRP A 306 7.22 -15.29 -19.64
C TRP A 306 7.81 -13.91 -19.90
N PRO A 307 8.66 -13.72 -20.92
CA PRO A 307 9.30 -12.42 -21.16
C PRO A 307 8.32 -11.27 -21.37
N GLU A 308 7.23 -11.50 -22.12
CA GLU A 308 6.22 -10.49 -22.39
C GLU A 308 5.44 -10.13 -21.13
N GLY A 309 5.03 -11.12 -20.34
CA GLY A 309 4.36 -10.86 -19.07
C GLY A 309 5.30 -10.25 -18.02
N SER A 310 6.60 -10.52 -18.09
CA SER A 310 7.63 -9.85 -17.28
C SER A 310 7.71 -8.35 -17.62
N LEU A 311 7.68 -8.01 -18.91
CA LEU A 311 7.62 -6.63 -19.36
C LEU A 311 6.34 -5.93 -18.90
N ILE A 312 5.19 -6.61 -19.00
CA ILE A 312 3.90 -6.09 -18.48
C ILE A 312 3.98 -5.85 -16.97
N THR A 313 4.66 -6.72 -16.21
CA THR A 313 4.86 -6.56 -14.77
C THR A 313 5.65 -5.29 -14.43
N LEU A 314 6.69 -4.98 -15.20
CA LEU A 314 7.46 -3.75 -15.02
C LEU A 314 6.69 -2.50 -15.46
N VAL A 315 6.01 -2.56 -16.63
CA VAL A 315 5.21 -1.45 -17.16
C VAL A 315 4.05 -1.11 -16.23
N SER A 316 3.34 -2.12 -15.72
CA SER A 316 2.23 -1.93 -14.77
C SER A 316 2.69 -1.23 -13.49
N SER A 317 3.82 -1.67 -12.91
CA SER A 317 4.42 -1.01 -11.75
C SER A 317 4.81 0.44 -12.06
N TYR A 318 5.40 0.70 -13.23
CA TYR A 318 5.72 2.05 -13.67
C TYR A 318 4.47 2.95 -13.82
N LEU A 319 3.34 2.38 -14.25
CA LEU A 319 2.05 3.07 -14.29
C LEU A 319 1.45 3.34 -12.90
N GLY A 320 1.91 2.66 -11.85
CA GLY A 320 1.52 2.92 -10.47
C GLY A 320 0.97 1.73 -9.70
N ASN A 321 0.90 0.53 -10.30
CA ASN A 321 0.53 -0.70 -9.59
C ASN A 321 1.11 -1.94 -10.26
N ALA A 322 1.91 -2.73 -9.53
CA ALA A 322 2.48 -3.94 -10.07
C ALA A 322 1.40 -4.98 -10.38
N PHE A 323 1.45 -5.53 -11.59
CA PHE A 323 0.60 -6.60 -12.05
C PHE A 323 1.48 -7.81 -12.41
N SER A 324 1.42 -8.88 -11.61
CA SER A 324 2.33 -10.03 -11.76
C SER A 324 1.92 -10.92 -12.94
N ALA A 325 2.71 -10.93 -14.01
CA ALA A 325 2.51 -11.82 -15.16
C ALA A 325 3.82 -12.45 -15.67
N GLN A 326 4.87 -12.43 -14.86
CA GLN A 326 6.24 -12.73 -15.27
C GLN A 326 6.52 -14.18 -15.65
N SER A 327 5.60 -15.12 -15.41
CA SER A 327 5.83 -16.55 -15.60
C SER A 327 4.57 -17.29 -16.02
N PHE A 328 4.78 -18.54 -16.42
CA PHE A 328 3.72 -19.51 -16.67
C PHE A 328 4.20 -20.91 -16.29
N LEU A 329 3.25 -21.79 -15.99
CA LEU A 329 3.54 -23.20 -15.75
C LEU A 329 3.44 -23.97 -17.08
N LEU A 330 4.54 -24.59 -17.49
CA LEU A 330 4.56 -25.55 -18.60
C LEU A 330 4.19 -26.93 -18.08
N ASP A 331 3.19 -27.56 -18.66
CA ASP A 331 2.66 -28.84 -18.22
C ASP A 331 2.64 -29.88 -19.35
N GLU A 332 2.95 -31.12 -18.99
CA GLU A 332 2.70 -32.30 -19.82
C GLU A 332 1.56 -33.09 -19.18
N ILE A 333 0.35 -32.84 -19.67
CA ILE A 333 -0.87 -33.50 -19.20
C ILE A 333 -1.21 -34.66 -20.16
N PRO A 334 -1.23 -35.92 -19.68
CA PRO A 334 -1.75 -37.05 -20.46
C PRO A 334 -3.20 -36.82 -20.90
N GLU A 335 -3.55 -37.19 -22.14
CA GLU A 335 -4.88 -36.93 -22.72
C GLU A 335 -6.04 -37.55 -21.92
N ASP A 336 -5.77 -38.65 -21.21
CA ASP A 336 -6.71 -39.36 -20.35
C ASP A 336 -6.89 -38.74 -18.95
N THR A 337 -6.14 -37.68 -18.63
CA THR A 337 -6.20 -37.02 -17.32
C THR A 337 -7.57 -36.36 -17.11
N PRO A 338 -8.29 -36.69 -16.02
CA PRO A 338 -9.53 -36.00 -15.68
C PRO A 338 -9.30 -34.50 -15.48
N LYS A 339 -10.07 -33.66 -16.18
CA LYS A 339 -9.97 -32.20 -16.15
C LYS A 339 -9.98 -31.60 -14.74
N TRP A 340 -10.66 -32.26 -13.80
CA TRP A 340 -10.72 -31.81 -12.42
C TRP A 340 -9.39 -31.86 -11.69
N LYS A 341 -8.50 -32.80 -12.03
CA LYS A 341 -7.16 -32.87 -11.41
C LYS A 341 -6.33 -31.64 -11.80
N VAL A 342 -6.37 -31.29 -13.09
CA VAL A 342 -5.72 -30.08 -13.61
C VAL A 342 -6.33 -28.84 -12.97
N GLY A 343 -7.66 -28.73 -12.99
CA GLY A 343 -8.34 -27.57 -12.42
C GLY A 343 -8.12 -27.39 -10.90
N VAL A 344 -8.07 -28.46 -10.11
CA VAL A 344 -7.75 -28.40 -8.67
C VAL A 344 -6.29 -28.01 -8.43
N MET A 345 -5.34 -28.57 -9.20
CA MET A 345 -3.94 -28.17 -9.14
C MET A 345 -3.78 -26.68 -9.45
N ARG A 346 -4.44 -26.20 -10.51
CA ARG A 346 -4.40 -24.80 -10.94
C ARG A 346 -5.04 -23.85 -9.93
N LEU A 347 -6.11 -24.27 -9.26
CA LEU A 347 -6.80 -23.45 -8.26
C LEU A 347 -6.08 -23.41 -6.90
N SER A 348 -5.35 -24.46 -6.53
CA SER A 348 -4.78 -24.56 -5.19
C SER A 348 -3.70 -23.51 -4.92
N ALA A 349 -2.83 -23.21 -5.88
CA ALA A 349 -1.77 -22.22 -5.70
C ALA A 349 -2.30 -20.78 -5.53
N PRO A 350 -3.26 -20.27 -6.36
CA PRO A 350 -3.92 -18.99 -6.10
C PRO A 350 -4.65 -18.92 -4.75
N LEU A 351 -5.28 -20.02 -4.31
CA LEU A 351 -5.94 -20.06 -3.00
C LEU A 351 -4.94 -19.98 -1.84
N VAL A 352 -3.81 -20.68 -1.93
CA VAL A 352 -2.74 -20.61 -0.91
C VAL A 352 -2.15 -19.19 -0.87
N SER A 353 -1.82 -18.61 -2.03
CA SER A 353 -1.34 -17.21 -2.12
C SER A 353 -2.35 -16.22 -1.54
N ASN A 354 -3.64 -16.37 -1.84
CA ASN A 354 -4.69 -15.52 -1.25
C ASN A 354 -4.80 -15.71 0.27
N GLY A 355 -4.65 -16.94 0.77
CA GLY A 355 -4.62 -17.22 2.21
C GLY A 355 -3.46 -16.53 2.92
N ILE A 356 -2.26 -16.56 2.32
CA ILE A 356 -1.08 -15.83 2.82
C ILE A 356 -1.35 -14.32 2.82
N ALA A 357 -1.91 -13.79 1.72
CA ALA A 357 -2.26 -12.38 1.63
C ALA A 357 -3.19 -11.94 2.76
N LEU A 358 -4.28 -12.67 3.00
CA LEU A 358 -5.21 -12.36 4.08
C LEU A 358 -4.59 -12.49 5.47
N ALA A 359 -3.81 -13.54 5.72
CA ALA A 359 -3.17 -13.74 7.01
C ALA A 359 -2.21 -12.59 7.35
N PHE A 360 -1.34 -12.20 6.41
CA PHE A 360 -0.40 -11.11 6.62
C PHE A 360 -1.07 -9.73 6.60
N ALA A 361 -2.17 -9.54 5.88
CA ALA A 361 -2.97 -8.33 5.98
C ALA A 361 -3.59 -8.17 7.38
N LEU A 362 -4.11 -9.25 7.98
CA LEU A 362 -4.63 -9.25 9.35
C LEU A 362 -3.53 -8.99 10.38
N ILE A 363 -2.35 -9.61 10.23
CA ILE A 363 -1.20 -9.34 11.09
C ILE A 363 -0.77 -7.87 10.97
N ASN A 364 -0.68 -7.34 9.75
CA ASN A 364 -0.31 -5.94 9.51
C ASN A 364 -1.34 -4.96 10.08
N ALA A 365 -2.62 -5.33 10.13
CA ALA A 365 -3.65 -4.49 10.75
C ALA A 365 -3.47 -4.35 12.28
N VAL A 366 -2.82 -5.32 12.94
CA VAL A 366 -2.56 -5.29 14.39
C VAL A 366 -1.16 -4.78 14.71
N VAL A 367 -0.18 -5.19 13.89
CA VAL A 367 1.23 -4.82 14.01
C VAL A 367 1.69 -4.29 12.64
N PRO A 368 1.41 -3.00 12.33
CA PRO A 368 1.82 -2.40 11.08
C PRO A 368 3.32 -2.51 10.87
N ASN A 369 3.71 -3.16 9.79
CA ASN A 369 5.09 -3.36 9.41
C ASN A 369 5.19 -3.50 7.89
N ARG A 370 6.11 -2.74 7.32
CA ARG A 370 6.37 -2.74 5.88
C ARG A 370 6.70 -4.12 5.29
N VAL A 371 7.36 -5.01 6.04
CA VAL A 371 7.60 -6.40 5.59
C VAL A 371 6.29 -7.16 5.44
N PHE A 372 5.37 -7.04 6.41
CA PHE A 372 4.05 -7.68 6.30
C PHE A 372 3.23 -7.09 5.16
N GLN A 373 3.34 -5.77 4.94
CA GLN A 373 2.79 -5.09 3.77
C GLN A 373 3.28 -5.69 2.45
N THR A 374 4.59 -5.83 2.28
CA THR A 374 5.15 -6.43 1.06
C THR A 374 4.69 -7.88 0.89
N ILE A 375 4.67 -8.69 1.97
CA ILE A 375 4.25 -10.10 1.90
C ILE A 375 2.80 -10.21 1.41
N TYR A 376 1.87 -9.47 2.01
CA TYR A 376 0.49 -9.56 1.58
C TYR A 376 0.27 -8.98 0.18
N ALA A 377 0.98 -7.90 -0.18
CA ALA A 377 0.84 -7.26 -1.48
C ALA A 377 1.34 -8.16 -2.60
N ALA A 378 2.53 -8.75 -2.42
CA ALA A 378 3.09 -9.72 -3.37
C ALA A 378 2.14 -10.91 -3.56
N SER A 379 1.66 -11.49 -2.47
CA SER A 379 0.79 -12.66 -2.50
C SER A 379 -0.59 -12.36 -3.12
N ALA A 380 -1.15 -11.18 -2.85
CA ALA A 380 -2.43 -10.76 -3.42
C ALA A 380 -2.33 -10.50 -4.92
N VAL A 381 -1.29 -9.79 -5.37
CA VAL A 381 -1.05 -9.50 -6.79
C VAL A 381 -0.87 -10.81 -7.57
N PHE A 382 -0.07 -11.75 -7.04
CA PHE A 382 0.10 -13.08 -7.64
C PHE A 382 -1.22 -13.84 -7.76
N ALA A 383 -1.96 -13.97 -6.65
CA ALA A 383 -3.22 -14.72 -6.64
C ALA A 383 -4.26 -14.13 -7.62
N MET A 384 -4.37 -12.81 -7.65
CA MET A 384 -5.31 -12.13 -8.55
C MET A 384 -4.93 -12.29 -10.01
N ALA A 385 -3.65 -12.16 -10.34
CA ALA A 385 -3.19 -12.26 -11.71
C ALA A 385 -3.38 -13.66 -12.28
N GLU A 386 -3.04 -14.70 -11.53
CA GLU A 386 -3.21 -16.08 -11.95
C GLU A 386 -4.68 -16.45 -12.18
N MET A 387 -5.63 -15.79 -11.53
CA MET A 387 -7.06 -16.06 -11.74
C MET A 387 -7.63 -15.46 -13.04
N LEU A 388 -6.86 -14.66 -13.78
CA LEU A 388 -7.31 -14.14 -15.07
C LEU A 388 -7.50 -15.28 -16.09
N PRO A 389 -8.57 -15.25 -16.90
CA PRO A 389 -8.88 -16.32 -17.85
C PRO A 389 -8.06 -16.19 -19.15
N ILE A 390 -6.74 -15.99 -19.04
CA ILE A 390 -5.80 -15.80 -20.15
C ILE A 390 -4.95 -17.05 -20.31
N ASN A 391 -4.76 -17.51 -21.55
CA ASN A 391 -3.96 -18.70 -21.83
C ASN A 391 -2.52 -18.53 -21.31
N GLY A 392 -2.10 -19.44 -20.43
CA GLY A 392 -0.80 -19.40 -19.75
C GLY A 392 -0.91 -19.18 -18.25
N LEU A 393 -2.02 -18.59 -17.79
CA LEU A 393 -2.34 -18.37 -16.38
C LEU A 393 -3.32 -19.43 -15.89
N ASP A 394 -3.32 -19.69 -14.58
CA ASP A 394 -4.10 -20.76 -13.97
C ASP A 394 -5.62 -20.65 -14.21
N GLY A 395 -6.15 -19.41 -14.21
CA GLY A 395 -7.56 -19.09 -14.37
C GLY A 395 -8.17 -19.61 -15.66
N TYR A 396 -7.37 -19.70 -16.73
CA TYR A 396 -7.81 -20.25 -18.00
C TYR A 396 -8.17 -21.74 -17.90
N ASP A 397 -7.33 -22.53 -17.22
CA ASP A 397 -7.54 -23.97 -17.05
C ASP A 397 -8.64 -24.26 -16.02
N ILE A 398 -8.72 -23.47 -14.95
CA ILE A 398 -9.83 -23.56 -13.98
C ILE A 398 -11.16 -23.29 -14.68
N LYS A 399 -11.24 -22.27 -15.53
CA LYS A 399 -12.47 -21.94 -16.27
C LYS A 399 -12.87 -23.06 -17.25
N LYS A 400 -11.89 -23.68 -17.92
CA LYS A 400 -12.10 -24.84 -18.80
C LYS A 400 -12.59 -26.08 -18.06
N TRP A 401 -12.12 -26.29 -16.83
CA TRP A 401 -12.61 -27.36 -15.99
C TRP A 401 -14.03 -27.08 -15.50
N ASN A 402 -14.25 -25.93 -14.86
CA ASN A 402 -15.54 -25.53 -14.33
C ASN A 402 -15.64 -24.00 -14.23
N SER A 403 -16.44 -23.39 -15.11
CA SER A 403 -16.61 -21.94 -15.16
C SER A 403 -17.27 -21.34 -13.91
N CYS A 404 -18.13 -22.09 -13.22
CA CYS A 404 -18.73 -21.63 -11.97
C CYS A 404 -17.72 -21.58 -10.83
N VAL A 405 -16.86 -22.61 -10.72
CA VAL A 405 -15.77 -22.64 -9.73
C VAL A 405 -14.78 -21.51 -9.99
N TRP A 406 -14.39 -21.32 -11.25
CA TRP A 406 -13.54 -20.19 -11.65
C TRP A 406 -14.16 -18.86 -11.24
N LEU A 407 -15.43 -18.61 -11.59
CA LEU A 407 -16.09 -17.34 -11.30
C LEU A 407 -16.17 -17.08 -9.78
N ALA A 408 -16.54 -18.09 -9.00
CA ALA A 408 -16.61 -17.97 -7.54
C ALA A 408 -15.23 -17.64 -6.94
N ALA A 409 -14.19 -18.36 -7.35
CA ALA A 409 -12.81 -18.11 -6.90
C ALA A 409 -12.29 -16.74 -7.35
N PHE A 410 -12.58 -16.34 -8.59
CA PHE A 410 -12.19 -15.05 -9.16
C PHE A 410 -12.82 -13.89 -8.39
N LEU A 411 -14.11 -13.97 -8.07
CA LEU A 411 -14.80 -12.95 -7.29
C LEU A 411 -14.27 -12.89 -5.86
N PHE A 412 -14.03 -14.04 -5.23
CA PHE A 412 -13.48 -14.09 -3.87
C PHE A 412 -12.07 -13.50 -3.80
N ILE A 413 -11.14 -14.00 -4.62
CA ILE A 413 -9.75 -13.52 -4.66
C ILE A 413 -9.71 -12.06 -5.11
N GLY A 414 -10.54 -11.65 -6.07
CA GLY A 414 -10.65 -10.27 -6.53
C GLY A 414 -11.16 -9.32 -5.46
N ALA A 415 -12.13 -9.73 -4.65
CA ALA A 415 -12.60 -8.94 -3.51
C ALA A 415 -11.51 -8.81 -2.43
N CYS A 416 -10.80 -9.90 -2.12
CA CYS A 416 -9.65 -9.87 -1.20
C CYS A 416 -8.54 -8.96 -1.72
N TYR A 417 -8.19 -9.07 -3.00
CA TYR A 417 -7.21 -8.21 -3.66
C TYR A 417 -7.62 -6.73 -3.57
N ALA A 418 -8.87 -6.41 -3.90
CA ALA A 418 -9.35 -5.03 -3.87
C ALA A 418 -9.34 -4.45 -2.44
N PHE A 419 -9.75 -5.25 -1.45
CA PHE A 419 -9.68 -4.86 -0.04
C PHE A 419 -8.25 -4.58 0.40
N VAL A 420 -7.33 -5.52 0.14
CA VAL A 420 -5.92 -5.41 0.55
C VAL A 420 -5.16 -4.31 -0.22
N THR A 421 -5.55 -4.02 -1.46
CA THR A 421 -4.82 -3.08 -2.34
C THR A 421 -5.36 -1.66 -2.27
N PHE A 422 -6.66 -1.46 -2.04
CA PHE A 422 -7.28 -0.15 -2.13
C PHE A 422 -7.91 0.33 -0.81
N ILE A 423 -8.09 -0.55 0.17
CA ILE A 423 -8.71 -0.21 1.46
C ILE A 423 -7.70 -0.24 2.59
N LEU A 424 -6.76 -1.20 2.58
CA LEU A 424 -5.64 -1.30 3.53
C LEU A 424 -4.41 -0.55 3.01
#